data_AF-A0A6P0II20-F1
#
_entry.id   AF-A0A6P0II20-F1
#
_cell.length_a   1.000
_cell.length_b   1.000
_cell.length_c   1.000
_cell.angle_alpha   90.00
_cell.angle_beta   90.00
_cell.angle_gamma   90.00
#
_symmetry.space_group_name_H-M   'P 1'
#
loop_
_entity.id
_entity.type
_entity.pdbx_description
1 polymer ?
#
loop_
_entity_poly.entity_id
_entity_poly.type
_entity_poly.pdbx_seq_one_letter_code
_entity_poly.pdbx_strand_id
1 'polypeptide(L)'
;MKKLATLTCVILLVCFTFIASASPAHAAQTYAVVYEQSGNFYIGTKNQKGYFFHNNSSSGGNVIPKGQQLNGSGKKALPGGKLEPAGSDPAIGAANEFYEETGVELRNFSGKLEPREFHQGQGNAEYYGVYYLLSSQDFSRIKDDAEKNLKTGVKVAEEIRKGNIKNYNEIHKKYPGCPQDNELASGESWNLNNDWSKIQALKGDRDTDWFYYILDNLRKNL
;
A
#
# COMPACT_ATOMS: atom_id res chain seq x y z
N MET A 1 23.54 81.63 24.19
CA MET A 1 23.81 80.71 23.08
C MET A 1 24.18 79.33 23.65
N LYS A 2 23.19 78.45 23.83
CA LYS A 2 23.39 77.07 24.30
C LYS A 2 23.14 76.13 23.11
N LYS A 3 24.15 75.33 22.74
CA LYS A 3 24.10 74.36 21.64
C LYS A 3 23.23 73.16 22.04
N LEU A 4 22.24 72.83 21.22
CA LEU A 4 21.50 71.57 21.29
C LEU A 4 22.36 70.47 20.66
N ALA A 5 22.57 69.37 21.39
CA ALA A 5 23.21 68.16 20.90
C ALA A 5 22.15 67.24 20.28
N THR A 6 22.37 66.86 19.02
CA THR A 6 21.54 65.92 18.26
C THR A 6 21.83 64.50 18.70
N LEU A 7 20.83 63.76 19.18
CA LEU A 7 20.94 62.35 19.56
C LEU A 7 20.53 61.48 18.35
N THR A 8 21.50 60.79 17.76
CA THR A 8 21.27 59.85 16.66
C THR A 8 20.76 58.53 17.22
N CYS A 9 19.51 58.17 16.91
CA CYS A 9 18.92 56.88 17.25
C CYS A 9 19.36 55.82 16.23
N VAL A 10 20.16 54.84 16.65
CA VAL A 10 20.54 53.69 15.83
C VAL A 10 19.50 52.59 16.06
N ILE A 11 18.66 52.34 15.06
CA ILE A 11 17.72 51.21 15.05
C ILE A 11 18.50 49.96 14.64
N LEU A 12 18.70 49.05 15.59
CA LEU A 12 19.29 47.73 15.35
C LEU A 12 18.20 46.80 14.82
N LEU A 13 18.22 46.51 13.52
CA LEU A 13 17.31 45.55 12.87
C LEU A 13 17.78 44.13 13.18
N VAL A 14 17.18 43.46 14.16
CA VAL A 14 17.45 42.05 14.45
C VAL A 14 16.63 41.19 13.48
N CYS A 15 17.28 40.68 12.43
CA CYS A 15 16.72 39.64 11.57
C CYS A 15 16.60 38.33 12.36
N PHE A 16 15.39 38.02 12.84
CA PHE A 16 15.05 36.68 13.28
C PHE A 16 14.89 35.77 12.06
N THR A 17 15.91 34.97 11.75
CA THR A 17 15.77 33.85 10.83
C THR A 17 14.95 32.77 11.55
N PHE A 18 13.66 32.67 11.23
CA PHE A 18 12.86 31.51 11.60
C PHE A 18 13.41 30.31 10.83
N ILE A 19 14.22 29.48 11.49
CA ILE A 19 14.49 28.13 11.01
C ILE A 19 13.23 27.32 11.33
N ALA A 20 12.32 27.22 10.37
CA ALA A 20 11.23 26.26 10.47
C ALA A 20 11.86 24.86 10.52
N SER A 21 11.80 24.19 11.67
CA SER A 21 12.13 22.78 11.74
C SER A 21 11.10 22.04 10.89
N ALA A 22 11.52 21.52 9.73
CA ALA A 22 10.69 20.61 8.96
C ALA A 22 10.34 19.42 9.87
N SER A 23 9.05 19.23 10.16
CA SER A 23 8.60 18.01 10.81
C SER A 23 9.02 16.82 9.95
N PRO A 24 9.43 15.68 10.53
CA PRO A 24 9.81 14.51 9.75
C PRO A 24 8.66 14.18 8.79
N ALA A 25 8.98 14.02 7.50
CA ALA A 25 8.00 13.71 6.49
C ALA A 25 7.28 12.40 6.87
N HIS A 26 5.99 12.52 7.23
CA HIS A 26 5.13 11.36 7.43
C HIS A 26 4.91 10.71 6.06
N ALA A 27 5.02 9.39 5.98
CA ALA A 27 4.78 8.70 4.72
C ALA A 27 3.32 8.26 4.67
N ALA A 28 2.59 8.77 3.68
CA ALA A 28 1.22 8.36 3.37
C ALA A 28 1.13 6.85 3.08
N GLN A 29 -0.09 6.31 3.07
CA GLN A 29 -0.37 4.96 2.56
C GLN A 29 -0.81 5.02 1.10
N THR A 30 -0.59 3.96 0.32
CA THR A 30 -1.11 3.86 -1.04
C THR A 30 -1.65 2.46 -1.30
N TYR A 31 -2.79 2.37 -1.99
CA TYR A 31 -3.51 1.12 -2.23
C TYR A 31 -3.82 0.95 -3.71
N ALA A 32 -3.49 -0.22 -4.27
CA ALA A 32 -3.82 -0.58 -5.63
C ALA A 32 -5.25 -1.12 -5.72
N VAL A 33 -6.07 -0.47 -6.57
CA VAL A 33 -7.38 -0.96 -6.98
C VAL A 33 -7.26 -1.43 -8.43
N VAL A 34 -7.04 -2.73 -8.59
CA VAL A 34 -6.98 -3.37 -9.90
C VAL A 34 -8.39 -3.77 -10.31
N TYR A 35 -8.89 -3.21 -11.41
CA TYR A 35 -10.28 -3.37 -11.81
C TYR A 35 -10.48 -3.38 -13.33
N GLU A 36 -11.67 -3.78 -13.79
CA GLU A 36 -12.06 -3.74 -15.20
C GLU A 36 -13.40 -3.03 -15.42
N GLN A 37 -13.74 -2.73 -16.69
CA GLN A 37 -14.84 -1.85 -17.08
C GLN A 37 -16.22 -2.23 -16.50
N SER A 38 -16.51 -3.51 -16.27
CA SER A 38 -17.79 -3.93 -15.67
C SER A 38 -17.86 -3.72 -14.15
N GLY A 39 -16.81 -3.17 -13.55
CA GLY A 39 -16.70 -2.84 -12.14
C GLY A 39 -16.24 -4.01 -11.27
N ASN A 40 -15.72 -5.10 -11.85
CA ASN A 40 -15.03 -6.12 -11.07
C ASN A 40 -13.66 -5.59 -10.64
N PHE A 41 -13.29 -5.82 -9.39
CA PHE A 41 -12.00 -5.46 -8.84
C PHE A 41 -11.44 -6.59 -7.97
N TYR A 42 -10.12 -6.59 -7.79
CA TYR A 42 -9.41 -7.55 -6.96
C TYR A 42 -9.39 -7.10 -5.49
N ILE A 43 -9.66 -8.03 -4.58
CA ILE A 43 -9.51 -7.79 -3.14
C ILE A 43 -8.86 -9.00 -2.46
N GLY A 44 -7.91 -8.74 -1.58
CA GLY A 44 -7.20 -9.73 -0.79
C GLY A 44 -7.90 -10.04 0.54
N THR A 45 -7.49 -11.14 1.17
CA THR A 45 -7.76 -11.43 2.59
C THR A 45 -6.44 -11.56 3.32
N LYS A 46 -6.22 -10.78 4.38
CA LYS A 46 -4.95 -10.82 5.12
C LYS A 46 -4.76 -12.16 5.83
N ASN A 47 -3.51 -12.63 5.91
CA ASN A 47 -3.15 -13.76 6.74
C ASN A 47 -3.45 -13.49 8.21
N GLN A 48 -3.58 -14.57 8.99
CA GLN A 48 -3.66 -14.41 10.43
C GLN A 48 -2.33 -13.89 11.01
N LYS A 49 -1.23 -14.47 10.51
CA LYS A 49 0.15 -14.09 10.78
C LYS A 49 0.94 -14.11 9.48
N GLY A 50 1.90 -13.19 9.33
CA GLY A 50 2.88 -13.28 8.25
C GLY A 50 4.20 -13.87 8.73
N TYR A 51 4.86 -14.62 7.85
CA TYR A 51 6.06 -15.41 8.17
C TYR A 51 7.31 -14.96 7.43
N PHE A 52 7.19 -14.08 6.44
CA PHE A 52 8.30 -13.48 5.74
C PHE A 52 7.88 -12.14 5.16
N PHE A 53 8.83 -11.20 5.10
CA PHE A 53 8.62 -9.83 4.62
C PHE A 53 9.90 -9.34 3.97
N HIS A 54 9.76 -8.71 2.83
CA HIS A 54 10.82 -7.98 2.17
C HIS A 54 11.29 -6.83 3.07
N ASN A 55 12.56 -6.47 2.94
CA ASN A 55 13.00 -5.18 3.41
C ASN A 55 14.00 -4.59 2.43
N ASN A 56 13.97 -3.27 2.32
CA ASN A 56 14.90 -2.55 1.47
C ASN A 56 16.30 -2.40 2.11
N SER A 57 16.48 -2.86 3.36
CA SER A 57 17.69 -2.62 4.18
C SER A 57 18.60 -3.85 4.34
N SER A 58 18.16 -5.05 3.96
CA SER A 58 18.97 -6.27 3.97
C SER A 58 18.84 -6.99 2.62
N SER A 59 19.80 -7.85 2.31
CA SER A 59 19.86 -8.59 1.05
C SER A 59 18.75 -9.65 0.94
N GLY A 60 17.50 -9.22 0.85
CA GLY A 60 16.34 -10.07 0.55
C GLY A 60 15.12 -9.81 1.43
N GLY A 61 15.28 -9.57 2.74
CA GLY A 61 14.16 -9.51 3.68
C GLY A 61 14.35 -10.45 4.87
N ASN A 62 13.28 -10.67 5.65
CA ASN A 62 13.31 -11.42 6.90
C ASN A 62 12.36 -12.62 6.87
N VAL A 63 12.77 -13.71 7.54
CA VAL A 63 11.91 -14.86 7.88
C VAL A 63 11.63 -14.83 9.37
N ILE A 64 10.36 -15.03 9.74
CA ILE A 64 9.86 -15.00 11.11
C ILE A 64 9.25 -16.38 11.43
N PRO A 65 10.04 -17.36 11.94
CA PRO A 65 9.57 -18.74 12.09
C PRO A 65 8.32 -18.91 12.96
N LYS A 66 8.14 -18.02 13.95
CA LYS A 66 6.96 -18.02 14.83
C LYS A 66 5.75 -17.25 14.27
N GLY A 67 5.94 -16.59 13.12
CA GLY A 67 5.02 -15.63 12.53
C GLY A 67 4.90 -14.36 13.36
N GLN A 68 4.47 -13.26 12.73
CA GLN A 68 4.03 -12.05 13.40
C GLN A 68 2.56 -11.78 13.11
N GLN A 69 1.84 -11.28 14.11
CA GLN A 69 0.44 -10.90 13.93
C GLN A 69 0.34 -9.73 12.96
N LEU A 70 -0.58 -9.80 12.00
CA LEU A 70 -0.83 -8.71 11.05
C LEU A 70 -1.90 -7.75 11.58
N ASN A 71 -1.76 -6.46 11.26
CA ASN A 71 -2.85 -5.49 11.40
C ASN A 71 -3.96 -5.85 10.40
N GLY A 72 -5.23 -5.80 10.82
CA GLY A 72 -6.35 -6.25 9.96
C GLY A 72 -6.33 -7.76 9.64
N SER A 73 -5.68 -8.57 10.47
CA SER A 73 -5.58 -10.02 10.35
C SER A 73 -6.94 -10.71 10.05
N GLY A 74 -6.99 -11.50 8.97
CA GLY A 74 -8.20 -12.18 8.51
C GLY A 74 -9.24 -11.29 7.82
N LYS A 75 -9.03 -9.97 7.76
CA LYS A 75 -9.95 -9.02 7.11
C LYS A 75 -9.65 -8.89 5.62
N LYS A 76 -10.58 -8.27 4.90
CA LYS A 76 -10.39 -7.89 3.51
C LYS A 76 -9.44 -6.70 3.40
N ALA A 77 -8.61 -6.71 2.37
CA ALA A 77 -7.67 -5.64 2.11
C ALA A 77 -7.49 -5.39 0.62
N LEU A 78 -7.40 -4.11 0.25
CA LEU A 78 -6.78 -3.75 -1.02
C LEU A 78 -5.26 -3.86 -0.84
N PRO A 79 -4.51 -4.46 -1.79
CA PRO A 79 -3.07 -4.52 -1.71
C PRO A 79 -2.49 -3.11 -1.60
N GLY A 80 -1.58 -2.90 -0.66
CA GLY A 80 -1.09 -1.56 -0.37
C GLY A 80 -0.47 -1.43 1.00
N GLY A 81 0.36 -0.40 1.09
CA GLY A 81 1.17 -0.15 2.26
C GLY A 81 1.73 1.25 2.24
N LYS A 82 2.92 1.39 2.80
CA LYS A 82 3.49 2.69 3.09
C LYS A 82 4.18 3.24 1.84
N LEU A 83 3.85 4.46 1.47
CA LEU A 83 4.45 5.14 0.33
C LEU A 83 5.87 5.62 0.68
N GLU A 84 6.86 4.78 0.37
CA GLU A 84 8.27 5.03 0.67
C GLU A 84 9.13 5.24 -0.59
N PRO A 85 10.06 6.24 -0.57
CA PRO A 85 10.18 7.30 0.43
C PRO A 85 8.99 8.27 0.40
N ALA A 86 8.84 9.07 1.47
CA ALA A 86 7.79 10.08 1.55
C ALA A 86 7.85 11.05 0.34
N GLY A 87 6.68 11.33 -0.25
CA GLY A 87 6.56 12.15 -1.46
C GLY A 87 6.79 11.39 -2.78
N SER A 88 6.92 10.07 -2.76
CA SER A 88 6.93 9.24 -3.97
C SER A 88 5.60 9.30 -4.73
N ASP A 89 5.61 8.91 -6.01
CA ASP A 89 4.39 8.80 -6.82
C ASP A 89 3.50 7.68 -6.25
N PRO A 90 2.25 7.97 -5.81
CA PRO A 90 1.33 6.97 -5.28
C PRO A 90 1.10 5.79 -6.22
N ALA A 91 1.11 6.02 -7.55
CA ALA A 91 0.89 4.98 -8.54
C ALA A 91 2.11 4.07 -8.75
N ILE A 92 3.31 4.53 -8.44
CA ILE A 92 4.48 3.64 -8.40
C ILE A 92 4.44 2.82 -7.11
N GLY A 93 4.14 3.47 -5.99
CA GLY A 93 4.02 2.81 -4.69
C GLY A 93 2.94 1.71 -4.69
N ALA A 94 1.73 2.02 -5.16
CA ALA A 94 0.64 1.04 -5.21
C ALA A 94 0.97 -0.17 -6.11
N ALA A 95 1.65 0.05 -7.23
CA ALA A 95 2.08 -1.05 -8.10
C ALA A 95 3.16 -1.91 -7.44
N ASN A 96 4.12 -1.31 -6.72
CA ASN A 96 5.12 -2.05 -5.96
C ASN A 96 4.46 -2.88 -4.85
N GLU A 97 3.57 -2.29 -4.06
CA GLU A 97 2.85 -2.98 -2.99
C GLU A 97 1.99 -4.13 -3.53
N PHE A 98 1.30 -3.93 -4.67
CA PHE A 98 0.57 -5.00 -5.32
C PHE A 98 1.51 -6.16 -5.72
N TYR A 99 2.67 -5.85 -6.29
CA TYR A 99 3.66 -6.87 -6.64
C TYR A 99 4.24 -7.57 -5.39
N GLU A 100 4.53 -6.83 -4.34
CA GLU A 100 5.09 -7.37 -3.10
C GLU A 100 4.11 -8.34 -2.43
N GLU A 101 2.84 -7.95 -2.33
CA GLU A 101 1.80 -8.74 -1.67
C GLU A 101 1.23 -9.88 -2.53
N THR A 102 1.23 -9.76 -3.86
CA THR A 102 0.59 -10.74 -4.76
C THR A 102 1.56 -11.48 -5.67
N GLY A 103 2.80 -11.01 -5.81
CA GLY A 103 3.78 -11.53 -6.77
C GLY A 103 3.47 -11.19 -8.24
N VAL A 104 2.54 -10.27 -8.52
CA VAL A 104 2.13 -9.90 -9.88
C VAL A 104 2.52 -8.46 -10.20
N GLU A 105 3.29 -8.29 -11.29
CA GLU A 105 3.79 -6.98 -11.73
C GLU A 105 2.76 -6.28 -12.64
N LEU A 106 2.08 -5.25 -12.13
CA LEU A 106 1.05 -4.51 -12.86
C LEU A 106 1.60 -3.77 -14.08
N ARG A 107 2.87 -3.35 -14.06
CA ARG A 107 3.51 -2.59 -15.16
C ARG A 107 3.74 -3.44 -16.41
N ASN A 108 3.60 -4.76 -16.32
CA ASN A 108 3.67 -5.67 -17.46
C ASN A 108 2.36 -5.72 -18.27
N PHE A 109 1.32 -5.01 -17.84
CA PHE A 109 0.00 -5.01 -18.48
C PHE A 109 -0.32 -3.62 -19.04
N SER A 110 -1.15 -3.58 -20.09
CA SER A 110 -1.54 -2.34 -20.77
C SER A 110 -2.69 -1.60 -20.05
N GLY A 111 -2.53 -1.37 -18.75
CA GLY A 111 -3.52 -0.69 -17.92
C GLY A 111 -3.52 0.83 -18.07
N LYS A 112 -4.64 1.45 -17.67
CA LYS A 112 -4.77 2.90 -17.52
C LYS A 112 -4.98 3.26 -16.06
N LEU A 113 -4.51 4.44 -15.67
CA LEU A 113 -4.85 5.04 -14.38
C LEU A 113 -6.12 5.88 -14.56
N GLU A 114 -7.27 5.31 -14.24
CA GLU A 114 -8.57 5.94 -14.53
C GLU A 114 -9.63 5.57 -13.46
N PRO A 115 -10.19 6.56 -12.72
CA PRO A 115 -9.57 7.86 -12.49
C PRO A 115 -8.14 7.69 -11.95
N ARG A 116 -7.28 8.71 -12.03
CA ARG A 116 -5.85 8.51 -11.68
C ARG A 116 -5.68 7.98 -10.25
N GLU A 117 -6.22 8.70 -9.28
CA GLU A 117 -6.10 8.39 -7.86
C GLU A 117 -7.17 9.13 -7.04
N PHE A 118 -7.48 8.60 -5.87
CA PHE A 118 -8.21 9.25 -4.80
C PHE A 118 -7.27 9.52 -3.64
N HIS A 119 -7.38 10.69 -3.02
CA HIS A 119 -6.55 11.11 -1.90
C HIS A 119 -7.42 11.62 -0.75
N GLN A 120 -7.13 11.15 0.47
CA GLN A 120 -7.79 11.63 1.68
C GLN A 120 -6.83 11.55 2.89
N GLY A 121 -7.10 12.38 3.90
CA GLY A 121 -6.35 12.41 5.15
C GLY A 121 -5.14 13.35 5.10
N GLN A 122 -4.38 13.37 6.20
CA GLN A 122 -3.16 14.17 6.37
C GLN A 122 -2.22 13.49 7.38
N GLY A 123 -0.91 13.67 7.22
CA GLY A 123 0.09 13.14 8.15
C GLY A 123 0.05 11.61 8.24
N ASN A 124 0.01 11.05 9.46
CA ASN A 124 -0.06 9.59 9.65
C ASN A 124 -1.38 8.94 9.18
N ALA A 125 -2.39 9.73 8.81
CA ALA A 125 -3.66 9.25 8.31
C ALA A 125 -3.86 9.56 6.81
N GLU A 126 -2.83 10.05 6.13
CA GLU A 126 -2.86 10.32 4.69
C GLU A 126 -2.83 9.01 3.90
N TYR A 127 -3.75 8.85 2.94
CA TYR A 127 -3.79 7.67 2.08
C TYR A 127 -4.28 7.97 0.67
N TYR A 128 -3.83 7.13 -0.27
CA TYR A 128 -4.20 7.15 -1.67
C TYR A 128 -4.85 5.83 -2.11
N GLY A 129 -5.89 5.91 -2.94
CA GLY A 129 -6.40 4.79 -3.72
C GLY A 129 -6.04 5.00 -5.19
N VAL A 130 -5.27 4.10 -5.80
CA VAL A 130 -4.83 4.21 -7.19
C VAL A 130 -5.57 3.20 -8.04
N TYR A 131 -6.20 3.66 -9.12
CA TYR A 131 -7.12 2.84 -9.90
C TYR A 131 -6.47 2.35 -11.19
N TYR A 132 -6.15 1.06 -11.27
CA TYR A 132 -5.59 0.43 -12.46
C TYR A 132 -6.72 -0.22 -13.25
N LEU A 133 -7.24 0.49 -14.24
CA LEU A 133 -8.23 -0.02 -15.19
C LEU A 133 -7.55 -0.93 -16.20
N LEU A 134 -8.04 -2.15 -16.31
CA LEU A 134 -7.54 -3.19 -17.21
C LEU A 134 -8.61 -3.69 -18.17
N SER A 135 -8.16 -4.33 -19.24
CA SER A 135 -9.04 -5.18 -20.04
C SER A 135 -9.56 -6.35 -19.18
N SER A 136 -10.76 -6.87 -19.48
CA SER A 136 -11.30 -8.02 -18.72
C SER A 136 -10.40 -9.25 -18.82
N GLN A 137 -9.67 -9.41 -19.93
CA GLN A 137 -8.68 -10.48 -20.11
C GLN A 137 -7.48 -10.31 -19.19
N ASP A 138 -6.88 -9.12 -19.13
CA ASP A 138 -5.73 -8.86 -18.25
C ASP A 138 -6.13 -8.91 -16.78
N PHE A 139 -7.30 -8.38 -16.43
CA PHE A 139 -7.87 -8.50 -15.09
C PHE A 139 -8.00 -9.98 -14.67
N SER A 140 -8.56 -10.83 -15.52
CA SER A 140 -8.67 -12.27 -15.23
C SER A 140 -7.30 -12.91 -15.02
N ARG A 141 -6.33 -12.60 -15.89
CA ARG A 141 -4.97 -13.15 -15.79
C ARG A 141 -4.28 -12.71 -14.50
N ILE A 142 -4.34 -11.42 -14.15
CA ILE A 142 -3.75 -10.89 -12.91
C ILE A 142 -4.38 -11.55 -11.69
N LYS A 143 -5.70 -11.69 -11.67
CA LYS A 143 -6.40 -12.37 -10.57
C LYS A 143 -5.93 -13.82 -10.42
N ASP A 144 -5.90 -14.57 -11.53
CA ASP A 144 -5.52 -15.98 -11.50
C ASP A 144 -4.05 -16.18 -11.08
N ASP A 145 -3.14 -15.33 -11.57
CA ASP A 145 -1.73 -15.35 -11.18
C ASP A 145 -1.55 -14.95 -9.71
N ALA A 146 -2.24 -13.91 -9.23
CA ALA A 146 -2.21 -13.49 -7.83
C ALA A 146 -2.71 -14.62 -6.92
N GLU A 147 -3.87 -15.22 -7.21
CA GLU A 147 -4.40 -16.34 -6.42
C GLU A 147 -3.44 -17.54 -6.37
N LYS A 148 -2.78 -17.87 -7.49
CA LYS A 148 -1.77 -18.92 -7.57
C LYS A 148 -0.53 -18.60 -6.72
N ASN A 149 -0.07 -17.36 -6.78
CA ASN A 149 1.08 -16.89 -6.02
C ASN A 149 0.79 -16.85 -4.52
N LEU A 150 -0.39 -16.37 -4.10
CA LEU A 150 -0.82 -16.38 -2.69
C LEU A 150 -0.88 -17.79 -2.11
N LYS A 151 -1.41 -18.77 -2.87
CA LYS A 151 -1.35 -20.20 -2.47
C LYS A 151 0.08 -20.69 -2.28
N THR A 152 1.03 -20.16 -3.04
CA THR A 152 2.46 -20.44 -2.87
C THR A 152 3.00 -19.80 -1.60
N GLY A 153 2.63 -18.54 -1.31
CA GLY A 153 2.98 -17.85 -0.06
C GLY A 153 2.52 -18.63 1.19
N VAL A 154 1.30 -19.16 1.19
CA VAL A 154 0.79 -20.03 2.27
C VAL A 154 1.64 -21.30 2.44
N LYS A 155 2.05 -21.94 1.33
CA LYS A 155 2.95 -23.10 1.40
C LYS A 155 4.33 -22.74 1.96
N VAL A 156 4.88 -21.59 1.56
CA VAL A 156 6.17 -21.09 2.07
C VAL A 156 6.09 -20.82 3.57
N ALA A 157 5.00 -20.22 4.05
CA ALA A 157 4.78 -20.01 5.48
C ALA A 157 4.80 -21.33 6.28
N GLU A 158 4.20 -22.40 5.75
CA GLU A 158 4.27 -23.73 6.39
C GLU A 158 5.67 -24.34 6.36
N GLU A 159 6.43 -24.16 5.27
CA GLU A 159 7.83 -24.61 5.20
C GLU A 159 8.73 -23.86 6.20
N ILE A 160 8.50 -22.57 6.38
CA ILE A 160 9.17 -21.74 7.41
C ILE A 160 8.84 -22.25 8.82
N ARG A 161 7.55 -22.50 9.11
CA ARG A 161 7.10 -23.05 10.40
C ARG A 161 7.75 -24.40 10.73
N LYS A 162 7.97 -25.23 9.72
CA LYS A 162 8.65 -26.53 9.85
C LYS A 162 10.18 -26.42 9.92
N GLY A 163 10.75 -25.24 9.67
CA GLY A 163 12.19 -25.01 9.65
C GLY A 163 12.89 -25.44 8.35
N ASN A 164 12.11 -25.73 7.28
CA ASN A 164 12.62 -26.13 5.96
C ASN A 164 13.17 -24.92 5.17
N ILE A 165 12.67 -23.72 5.45
CA ILE A 165 13.18 -22.45 4.93
C ILE A 165 13.60 -21.61 6.14
N LYS A 166 14.85 -21.15 6.14
CA LYS A 166 15.45 -20.41 7.28
C LYS A 166 15.78 -18.98 6.91
N ASN A 167 16.00 -18.71 5.63
CA ASN A 167 16.42 -17.40 5.14
C ASN A 167 15.55 -16.95 3.97
N TYR A 168 15.31 -15.64 3.87
CA TYR A 168 14.44 -15.07 2.85
C TYR A 168 14.88 -15.43 1.42
N ASN A 169 16.19 -15.37 1.14
CA ASN A 169 16.75 -15.68 -0.18
C ASN A 169 16.49 -17.11 -0.68
N GLU A 170 16.12 -18.04 0.20
CA GLU A 170 15.75 -19.41 -0.18
C GLU A 170 14.34 -19.47 -0.78
N ILE A 171 13.46 -18.53 -0.41
CA ILE A 171 12.06 -18.49 -0.82
C ILE A 171 11.97 -18.39 -2.34
N HIS A 172 12.48 -17.31 -2.94
CA HIS A 172 12.31 -17.07 -4.38
C HIS A 172 13.20 -17.95 -5.25
N LYS A 173 14.26 -18.55 -4.69
CA LYS A 173 15.02 -19.60 -5.36
C LYS A 173 14.19 -20.89 -5.54
N LYS A 174 13.40 -21.25 -4.52
CA LYS A 174 12.57 -22.47 -4.52
C LYS A 174 11.16 -22.22 -5.08
N TYR A 175 10.64 -21.01 -4.93
CA TYR A 175 9.29 -20.58 -5.27
C TYR A 175 9.33 -19.23 -6.00
N PRO A 176 9.67 -19.20 -7.29
CA PRO A 176 9.90 -17.96 -8.04
C PRO A 176 8.65 -17.07 -8.18
N GLY A 177 7.44 -17.62 -8.04
CA GLY A 177 6.19 -16.86 -8.03
C GLY A 177 5.64 -16.57 -6.63
N CYS A 178 6.41 -16.78 -5.56
CA CYS A 178 5.97 -16.39 -4.22
C CYS A 178 5.88 -14.86 -4.15
N PRO A 179 4.84 -14.29 -3.49
CA PRO A 179 4.85 -12.90 -3.06
C PRO A 179 6.13 -12.59 -2.28
N GLN A 180 6.56 -11.34 -2.31
CA GLN A 180 7.67 -10.87 -1.48
C GLN A 180 7.26 -10.83 0.00
N ASP A 181 6.00 -10.49 0.26
CA ASP A 181 5.46 -10.37 1.61
C ASP A 181 4.36 -11.38 1.88
N ASN A 182 4.39 -11.96 3.08
CA ASN A 182 3.35 -12.90 3.52
C ASN A 182 2.16 -12.20 4.17
N GLU A 183 1.66 -11.16 3.50
CA GLU A 183 0.58 -10.29 3.97
C GLU A 183 -0.80 -10.89 3.68
N LEU A 184 -1.01 -11.41 2.47
CA LEU A 184 -2.29 -11.92 2.00
C LEU A 184 -2.32 -13.46 1.95
N ALA A 185 -3.46 -14.03 2.33
CA ALA A 185 -3.73 -15.47 2.33
C ALA A 185 -4.37 -15.94 1.01
N SER A 186 -5.28 -15.11 0.49
CA SER A 186 -6.09 -15.39 -0.69
C SER A 186 -6.56 -14.10 -1.34
N GLY A 187 -6.95 -14.19 -2.60
CA GLY A 187 -7.61 -13.12 -3.35
C GLY A 187 -8.95 -13.60 -3.88
N GLU A 188 -9.82 -12.64 -4.19
CA GLU A 188 -11.05 -12.87 -4.93
C GLU A 188 -11.43 -11.63 -5.73
N SER A 189 -12.46 -11.76 -6.57
CA SER A 189 -13.05 -10.63 -7.29
C SER A 189 -14.39 -10.24 -6.67
N TRP A 190 -14.55 -8.95 -6.38
CA TRP A 190 -15.82 -8.33 -6.02
C TRP A 190 -16.26 -7.40 -7.15
N ASN A 191 -17.56 -7.13 -7.23
CA ASN A 191 -18.11 -6.17 -8.18
C ASN A 191 -18.68 -4.93 -7.46
N LEU A 192 -18.33 -3.74 -7.93
CA LEU A 192 -18.74 -2.45 -7.32
C LEU A 192 -20.26 -2.27 -7.22
N ASN A 193 -21.04 -2.92 -8.09
CA ASN A 193 -22.49 -2.87 -8.07
C ASN A 193 -23.11 -4.08 -7.37
N ASN A 194 -22.66 -5.29 -7.70
CA ASN A 194 -23.30 -6.52 -7.19
C ASN A 194 -22.90 -6.84 -5.74
N ASP A 195 -21.70 -6.46 -5.30
CA ASP A 195 -21.16 -6.73 -3.97
C ASP A 195 -21.18 -5.51 -3.05
N TRP A 196 -21.96 -4.47 -3.40
CA TRP A 196 -21.94 -3.20 -2.68
C TRP A 196 -22.25 -3.33 -1.18
N SER A 197 -23.14 -4.24 -0.78
CA SER A 197 -23.42 -4.49 0.65
C SER A 197 -22.19 -4.98 1.42
N LYS A 198 -21.33 -5.81 0.79
CA LYS A 198 -20.05 -6.25 1.37
C LYS A 198 -19.07 -5.09 1.46
N ILE A 199 -19.00 -4.24 0.43
CA ILE A 199 -18.16 -3.04 0.40
C ILE A 199 -18.59 -2.05 1.48
N GLN A 200 -19.90 -1.82 1.63
CA GLN A 200 -20.45 -0.97 2.69
C GLN A 200 -20.09 -1.46 4.10
N ALA A 201 -20.01 -2.77 4.30
CA ALA A 201 -19.63 -3.34 5.59
C ALA A 201 -18.19 -2.98 6.01
N LEU A 202 -17.29 -2.73 5.04
CA LEU A 202 -15.90 -2.29 5.32
C LEU A 202 -15.84 -0.97 6.09
N LYS A 203 -16.84 -0.10 5.91
CA LYS A 203 -16.96 1.19 6.63
C LYS A 203 -17.11 1.02 8.14
N GLY A 204 -17.63 -0.12 8.59
CA GLY A 204 -17.92 -0.38 10.00
C GLY A 204 -16.69 -0.77 10.82
N ASP A 205 -15.52 -0.93 10.20
CA ASP A 205 -14.31 -1.43 10.84
C ASP A 205 -13.12 -0.51 10.55
N ARG A 206 -12.46 -0.06 11.61
CA ARG A 206 -11.33 0.88 11.54
C ARG A 206 -10.15 0.38 10.72
N ASP A 207 -9.98 -0.94 10.59
CA ASP A 207 -8.88 -1.50 9.79
C ASP A 207 -9.20 -1.52 8.28
N THR A 208 -10.44 -1.23 7.90
CA THR A 208 -10.91 -1.34 6.51
C THR A 208 -11.72 -0.15 6.02
N ASP A 209 -11.98 0.86 6.85
CA ASP A 209 -12.88 1.96 6.53
C ASP A 209 -12.36 2.85 5.38
N TRP A 210 -11.04 3.05 5.27
CA TRP A 210 -10.44 3.74 4.12
C TRP A 210 -10.63 2.97 2.81
N PHE A 211 -10.67 1.63 2.83
CA PHE A 211 -10.98 0.85 1.62
C PHE A 211 -12.40 1.14 1.13
N TYR A 212 -13.35 1.33 2.04
CA TYR A 212 -14.70 1.76 1.66
C TYR A 212 -14.67 3.10 0.93
N TYR A 213 -13.97 4.11 1.45
CA TYR A 213 -13.93 5.43 0.81
C TYR A 213 -13.25 5.40 -0.57
N ILE A 214 -12.18 4.61 -0.71
CA ILE A 214 -11.50 4.39 -2.00
C ILE A 214 -12.47 3.78 -3.03
N LEU A 215 -13.21 2.74 -2.65
CA LEU A 215 -14.13 2.04 -3.56
C LEU A 215 -15.41 2.84 -3.85
N ASP A 216 -15.90 3.61 -2.87
CA ASP A 216 -17.02 4.54 -3.05
C ASP A 216 -16.67 5.67 -4.02
N ASN A 217 -15.44 6.19 -3.95
CA ASN A 217 -14.95 7.14 -4.94
C ASN A 217 -14.92 6.51 -6.34
N LEU A 218 -14.32 5.32 -6.50
CA LEU A 218 -14.27 4.65 -7.80
C LEU A 218 -15.68 4.47 -8.38
N ARG A 219 -16.60 3.92 -7.59
CA ARG A 219 -17.98 3.68 -8.02
C ARG A 219 -18.70 4.94 -8.51
N LYS A 220 -18.44 6.10 -7.89
CA LYS A 220 -19.06 7.38 -8.29
C LYS A 220 -18.48 7.96 -9.59
N ASN A 221 -17.34 7.44 -10.06
CA ASN A 221 -16.61 7.92 -11.22
C ASN A 221 -16.57 6.90 -12.37
N LEU A 222 -17.32 5.80 -12.28
CA LEU A 222 -17.61 4.86 -13.37
C LEU A 222 -18.95 5.20 -14.02
#